data_AF-A0A0F4IXH9-F1
#
_entry.id   AF-A0A0F4IXH9-F1
#
_cell.length_a   1.000
_cell.length_b   1.000
_cell.length_c   1.000
_cell.angle_alpha   90.00
_cell.angle_beta   90.00
_cell.angle_gamma   90.00
#
_symmetry.space_group_name_H-M   'P 1'
#
loop_
_entity.id
_entity.type
_entity.pdbx_description
1 polymer ?
#
loop_
_entity_poly.entity_id
_entity_poly.type
_entity_poly.pdbx_seq_one_letter_code
_entity_poly.pdbx_strand_id
1 'polypeptide(L)'
;MFQHGSSRSAAARRAGLVAALGLGLALTAACGGKDTGSGSSSSSKGGSGSWQAGDCGGPDPKQAPDGYRAMGCDESGATFKALEVTSAGILPGSVQCPAGTDLMIRVSVSYGSSKDKSKGGGIPTHTVCGRNLSGDHPGDAGAGGGQLVKGDCVSSSAQEVACASAGRDAFKVLDLVKEKEQCPAGTSEPMELTLSIGRPYDVICAAPV
;
A
#
# COMPACT_ATOMS: atom_id res chain seq x y z
N MET A 1 -38.12 -44.38 27.82
CA MET A 1 -37.50 -45.23 28.86
C MET A 1 -36.14 -44.65 29.19
N PHE A 2 -35.97 -44.13 30.42
CA PHE A 2 -34.72 -43.80 31.15
C PHE A 2 -33.77 -42.75 30.51
N GLN A 3 -33.04 -41.87 31.20
CA GLN A 3 -33.02 -41.27 32.54
C GLN A 3 -31.92 -40.18 32.46
N HIS A 4 -32.16 -38.95 32.95
CA HIS A 4 -31.44 -38.27 34.05
C HIS A 4 -30.02 -37.69 33.86
N GLY A 5 -29.87 -36.47 34.42
CA GLY A 5 -28.63 -35.75 34.77
C GLY A 5 -28.56 -34.40 34.07
N SER A 6 -29.01 -33.24 34.58
CA SER A 6 -29.10 -32.64 35.92
C SER A 6 -27.76 -32.31 36.59
N SER A 7 -27.50 -30.99 36.64
CA SER A 7 -26.95 -30.21 37.77
C SER A 7 -25.52 -29.63 37.74
N ARG A 8 -25.52 -28.28 37.80
CA ARG A 8 -24.84 -27.37 38.76
C ARG A 8 -23.35 -27.07 38.53
N SER A 9 -23.00 -25.84 38.14
CA SER A 9 -22.83 -24.61 38.96
C SER A 9 -21.40 -24.43 39.48
N ALA A 10 -20.73 -23.35 39.07
CA ALA A 10 -19.79 -22.63 39.94
C ALA A 10 -19.58 -21.19 39.40
N ALA A 11 -20.29 -20.24 40.01
CA ALA A 11 -19.91 -18.84 40.01
C ALA A 11 -18.75 -18.66 40.99
N ALA A 12 -17.67 -18.00 40.57
CA ALA A 12 -16.63 -17.51 41.46
C ALA A 12 -16.58 -15.98 41.39
N ARG A 13 -17.09 -15.34 42.45
CA ARG A 13 -16.87 -13.94 42.79
C ARG A 13 -15.61 -13.81 43.63
N ARG A 14 -14.83 -12.74 43.44
CA ARG A 14 -14.00 -11.97 44.41
C ARG A 14 -13.28 -10.87 43.60
N ALA A 15 -13.64 -9.59 43.65
CA ALA A 15 -13.56 -8.59 44.73
C ALA A 15 -12.15 -8.43 45.30
N GLY A 16 -11.56 -7.23 45.15
CA GLY A 16 -10.33 -6.85 45.85
C GLY A 16 -9.58 -5.68 45.21
N LEU A 17 -9.85 -4.48 45.69
CA LEU A 17 -9.36 -3.17 45.26
C LEU A 17 -8.16 -2.78 46.14
N VAL A 18 -7.03 -2.33 45.56
CA VAL A 18 -5.98 -1.61 46.32
C VAL A 18 -5.44 -0.44 45.50
N ALA A 19 -5.81 0.77 45.94
CA ALA A 19 -5.18 2.02 45.58
C ALA A 19 -3.93 2.23 46.45
N ALA A 20 -2.85 2.72 45.86
CA ALA A 20 -1.72 3.27 46.61
C ALA A 20 -1.32 4.62 46.01
N LEU A 21 -1.66 5.68 46.74
CA LEU A 21 -1.13 7.03 46.61
C LEU A 21 0.33 7.04 47.08
N GLY A 22 1.24 7.52 46.23
CA GLY A 22 2.62 7.80 46.60
C GLY A 22 3.00 9.19 46.12
N LEU A 23 2.92 10.17 47.03
CA LEU A 23 3.38 11.55 46.86
C LEU A 23 4.85 11.61 47.28
N GLY A 24 5.75 11.94 46.37
CA GLY A 24 7.18 12.09 46.64
C GLY A 24 7.76 13.28 45.88
N LEU A 25 7.91 14.41 46.59
CA LEU A 25 8.54 15.63 46.11
C LEU A 25 10.00 15.62 46.60
N ALA A 26 10.98 15.63 45.69
CA ALA A 26 12.37 15.95 46.02
C ALA A 26 13.02 16.71 44.86
N LEU A 27 13.43 17.95 45.15
CA LEU A 27 14.08 18.89 44.23
C LEU A 27 15.61 18.77 44.26
N THR A 28 16.21 19.19 43.15
CA THR A 28 17.61 19.62 42.89
C THR A 28 18.68 18.56 42.62
N ALA A 29 19.11 18.46 41.35
CA ALA A 29 20.40 18.99 40.89
C ALA A 29 20.50 18.87 39.35
N ALA A 30 21.00 19.92 38.70
CA ALA A 30 21.03 20.14 37.27
C ALA A 30 22.13 19.35 36.55
N CYS A 31 21.83 18.85 35.34
CA CYS A 31 22.64 18.85 34.12
C CYS A 31 21.77 18.32 32.96
N GLY A 32 21.68 19.09 31.87
CA GLY A 32 20.60 18.98 30.88
C GLY A 32 20.60 17.76 29.95
N GLY A 33 19.46 17.54 29.30
CA GLY A 33 19.34 16.60 28.18
C GLY A 33 17.91 16.19 27.83
N LYS A 34 17.37 16.84 26.78
CA LYS A 34 16.40 16.33 25.78
C LYS A 34 15.09 15.69 26.26
N ASP A 35 14.01 16.45 26.07
CA ASP A 35 12.62 16.02 26.09
C ASP A 35 12.35 14.79 25.21
N THR A 36 11.57 13.88 25.78
CA THR A 36 10.97 12.75 25.07
C THR A 36 9.56 13.15 24.65
N GLY A 37 9.35 13.35 23.36
CA GLY A 37 8.04 13.62 22.76
C GLY A 37 8.15 13.61 21.24
N SER A 38 7.56 12.61 20.61
CA SER A 38 7.47 12.40 19.16
C SER A 38 8.83 12.32 18.43
N GLY A 39 9.37 11.10 18.37
CA GLY A 39 10.36 10.75 17.36
C GLY A 39 9.71 10.72 15.98
N SER A 40 9.43 11.89 15.41
CA SER A 40 9.45 12.04 13.96
C SER A 40 10.86 11.67 13.52
N SER A 41 11.03 10.47 13.00
CA SER A 41 12.23 10.09 12.27
C SER A 41 12.24 10.90 10.97
N SER A 42 12.62 12.17 11.07
CA SER A 42 12.97 13.02 9.93
C SER A 42 14.31 12.53 9.38
N SER A 43 14.26 11.41 8.66
CA SER A 43 15.35 10.92 7.83
C SER A 43 15.38 11.71 6.52
N SER A 44 15.50 13.04 6.59
CA SER A 44 15.80 13.84 5.40
C SER A 44 17.28 13.71 5.08
N LYS A 45 17.65 12.60 4.43
CA LYS A 45 18.90 12.51 3.67
C LYS A 45 18.54 12.58 2.20
N GLY A 46 18.55 13.79 1.67
CA GLY A 46 18.54 14.03 0.23
C GLY A 46 19.66 13.24 -0.43
N GLY A 47 19.26 12.29 -1.25
CA GLY A 47 20.13 11.35 -1.95
C GLY A 47 19.27 10.15 -2.33
N SER A 48 19.57 9.50 -3.45
CA SER A 48 18.99 8.23 -3.89
C SER A 48 19.32 7.05 -2.95
N GLY A 49 19.29 7.29 -1.64
CA GLY A 49 19.49 6.31 -0.58
C GLY A 49 18.22 5.49 -0.40
N SER A 50 18.42 4.20 -0.13
CA SER A 50 17.40 3.14 -0.02
C SER A 50 16.07 3.62 0.54
N TRP A 51 15.06 3.68 -0.32
CA TRP A 51 13.66 3.80 0.07
C TRP A 51 13.28 2.68 1.05
N GLN A 52 12.40 3.00 1.98
CA GLN A 52 11.83 2.06 2.94
C GLN A 52 10.31 2.18 2.97
N ALA A 53 9.64 1.11 3.41
CA ALA A 53 8.22 1.18 3.72
C ALA A 53 7.98 2.28 4.77
N GLY A 54 7.00 3.13 4.51
CA GLY A 54 6.68 4.30 5.33
C GLY A 54 7.25 5.61 4.82
N ASP A 55 8.27 5.59 3.96
CA ASP A 55 8.85 6.80 3.39
C ASP A 55 7.85 7.50 2.47
N CYS A 56 7.85 8.84 2.50
CA CYS A 56 7.06 9.63 1.57
C CYS A 56 7.93 10.18 0.45
N GLY A 57 7.29 10.45 -0.67
CA GLY A 57 7.98 10.86 -1.89
C GLY A 57 7.09 11.65 -2.82
N GLY A 58 7.73 12.28 -3.79
CA GLY A 58 7.03 12.95 -4.87
C GLY A 58 7.94 13.21 -6.06
N PRO A 59 7.40 13.77 -7.15
CA PRO A 59 8.15 14.06 -8.37
C PRO A 59 9.39 14.92 -8.10
N ASP A 60 10.51 14.55 -8.70
CA ASP A 60 11.74 15.34 -8.68
C ASP A 60 11.85 16.22 -9.93
N PRO A 61 11.54 17.52 -9.87
CA PRO A 61 11.74 18.47 -10.98
C PRO A 61 13.15 18.44 -11.61
N LYS A 62 14.19 17.99 -10.90
CA LYS A 62 15.55 17.88 -11.45
C LYS A 62 15.76 16.65 -12.33
N GLN A 63 14.84 15.69 -12.26
CA GLN A 63 14.85 14.41 -12.96
C GLN A 63 13.52 14.16 -13.70
N ALA A 64 12.78 15.23 -14.01
CA ALA A 64 11.52 15.15 -14.73
C ALA A 64 11.69 14.52 -16.13
N PRO A 65 10.67 13.83 -16.65
CA PRO A 65 9.36 13.61 -16.03
C PRO A 65 9.30 12.41 -15.06
N ASP A 66 10.27 11.50 -15.13
CA ASP A 66 10.15 10.17 -14.51
C ASP A 66 10.86 10.04 -13.13
N GLY A 67 11.50 11.12 -12.68
CA GLY A 67 12.24 11.15 -11.43
C GLY A 67 11.36 11.34 -10.21
N TYR A 68 11.68 10.60 -9.15
CA TYR A 68 11.07 10.73 -7.83
C TYR A 68 12.13 10.88 -6.75
N ARG A 69 11.81 11.58 -5.67
CA ARG A 69 12.70 11.74 -4.51
C ARG A 69 11.95 11.52 -3.20
N ALA A 70 12.65 11.00 -2.21
CA ALA A 70 12.14 10.92 -0.84
C ALA A 70 12.05 12.32 -0.22
N MET A 71 11.03 12.51 0.62
CA MET A 71 10.73 13.74 1.34
C MET A 71 9.85 13.45 2.56
N GLY A 72 9.73 14.41 3.48
CA GLY A 72 8.79 14.31 4.60
C GLY A 72 7.34 14.24 4.11
N CYS A 73 6.51 13.45 4.77
CA CYS A 73 5.11 13.24 4.39
C CYS A 73 4.26 14.52 4.44
N ASP A 74 4.63 15.48 5.29
CA ASP A 74 3.95 16.77 5.43
C ASP A 74 4.48 17.84 4.47
N GLU A 75 5.49 17.51 3.65
CA GLU A 75 6.00 18.44 2.63
C GLU A 75 4.99 18.55 1.49
N SER A 76 4.76 19.78 0.99
CA SER A 76 3.78 20.04 -0.08
C SER A 76 4.09 19.34 -1.41
N GLY A 77 5.31 18.84 -1.57
CA GLY A 77 5.72 18.06 -2.73
C GLY A 77 5.48 16.55 -2.59
N ALA A 78 5.11 16.07 -1.40
CA ALA A 78 4.93 14.66 -1.13
C ALA A 78 3.57 14.23 -1.70
N THR A 79 3.60 13.32 -2.66
CA THR A 79 2.41 12.84 -3.35
C THR A 79 2.09 11.40 -3.01
N PHE A 80 3.04 10.63 -2.46
CA PHE A 80 2.83 9.24 -2.08
C PHE A 80 3.62 8.83 -0.84
N LYS A 81 3.22 7.69 -0.25
CA LYS A 81 3.88 6.94 0.80
C LYS A 81 4.20 5.53 0.31
N ALA A 82 5.44 5.08 0.49
CA ALA A 82 5.85 3.72 0.19
C ALA A 82 5.14 2.73 1.12
N LEU A 83 4.39 1.79 0.56
CA LEU A 83 3.83 0.64 1.27
C LEU A 83 4.88 -0.46 1.43
N GLU A 84 5.64 -0.70 0.37
CA GLU A 84 6.67 -1.72 0.31
C GLU A 84 7.78 -1.29 -0.66
N VAL A 85 9.00 -1.73 -0.39
CA VAL A 85 10.14 -1.59 -1.29
C VAL A 85 10.71 -2.97 -1.53
N THR A 86 10.65 -3.42 -2.78
CA THR A 86 11.03 -4.77 -3.17
C THR A 86 12.09 -4.72 -4.26
N SER A 87 12.79 -5.82 -4.50
CA SER A 87 13.77 -5.92 -5.58
C SER A 87 13.10 -5.64 -6.93
N ALA A 88 13.79 -4.94 -7.82
CA ALA A 88 13.29 -4.70 -9.15
C ALA A 88 13.12 -6.04 -9.88
N GLY A 89 11.95 -6.21 -10.49
CA GLY A 89 11.69 -7.32 -11.38
C GLY A 89 12.63 -7.28 -12.59
N ILE A 90 13.18 -8.44 -12.95
CA ILE A 90 13.97 -8.61 -14.18
C ILE A 90 13.04 -8.48 -15.40
N LEU A 91 11.84 -9.06 -15.30
CA LEU A 91 10.80 -8.94 -16.32
C LEU A 91 9.86 -7.75 -16.02
N PRO A 92 9.43 -7.00 -17.04
CA PRO A 92 8.38 -5.98 -16.88
C PRO A 92 7.16 -6.57 -16.17
N GLY A 93 6.69 -5.90 -15.12
CA GLY A 93 5.52 -6.33 -14.35
C GLY A 93 5.73 -7.48 -13.38
N SER A 94 6.94 -8.05 -13.22
CA SER A 94 7.14 -9.22 -12.32
C SER A 94 7.11 -8.91 -10.83
N VAL A 95 7.08 -7.63 -10.47
CA VAL A 95 6.99 -7.17 -9.09
C VAL A 95 5.54 -7.25 -8.61
N GLN A 96 5.33 -7.94 -7.50
CA GLN A 96 4.06 -7.97 -6.79
C GLN A 96 4.09 -6.89 -5.72
N CYS A 97 3.18 -5.93 -5.84
CA CYS A 97 2.94 -4.95 -4.80
C CYS A 97 1.79 -5.42 -3.88
N PRO A 98 1.76 -4.96 -2.62
CA PRO A 98 0.65 -5.26 -1.72
C PRO A 98 -0.63 -4.56 -2.19
N ALA A 99 -1.77 -5.06 -1.73
CA ALA A 99 -3.08 -4.50 -2.06
C ALA A 99 -3.20 -3.00 -1.70
N GLY A 100 -3.89 -2.24 -2.57
CA GLY A 100 -4.02 -0.79 -2.50
C GLY A 100 -2.73 -0.04 -2.80
N THR A 101 -1.92 -0.58 -3.70
CA THR A 101 -0.81 0.15 -4.32
C THR A 101 -1.33 0.94 -5.50
N ASP A 102 -1.03 2.23 -5.48
CA ASP A 102 -1.53 3.22 -6.42
C ASP A 102 -0.55 3.47 -7.56
N LEU A 103 0.74 3.26 -7.28
CA LEU A 103 1.81 3.49 -8.23
C LEU A 103 3.02 2.59 -7.95
N MET A 104 3.71 2.20 -9.02
CA MET A 104 4.95 1.43 -8.96
C MET A 104 6.11 2.27 -9.49
N ILE A 105 7.04 2.65 -8.62
CA ILE A 105 8.20 3.46 -9.00
C ILE A 105 9.41 2.56 -9.13
N ARG A 106 9.95 2.45 -10.35
CA ARG A 106 11.16 1.66 -10.62
C ARG A 106 12.40 2.50 -10.33
N VAL A 107 13.04 2.24 -9.21
CA VAL A 107 14.28 2.90 -8.82
C VAL A 107 15.44 2.23 -9.54
N SER A 108 16.17 3.02 -10.32
CA SER A 108 17.32 2.55 -11.10
C SER A 108 18.58 3.30 -10.70
N VAL A 109 19.70 2.59 -10.56
CA VAL A 109 21.03 3.21 -10.43
C VAL A 109 21.63 3.33 -11.82
N SER A 110 21.95 4.55 -12.22
CA SER A 110 22.72 4.81 -13.44
C SER A 110 24.21 4.79 -13.11
N TYR A 111 24.95 3.90 -13.76
CA TYR A 111 26.41 3.91 -13.72
C TYR A 111 26.92 4.72 -14.92
N GLY A 112 27.23 6.00 -14.67
CA GLY A 112 27.87 6.88 -15.65
C GLY A 112 27.06 8.12 -16.03
N SER A 113 27.78 9.21 -16.29
CA SER A 113 27.27 10.51 -16.74
C SER A 113 26.92 10.47 -18.23
N SER A 114 25.92 9.68 -18.63
CA SER A 114 25.43 9.76 -20.01
C SER A 114 24.71 11.09 -20.19
N LYS A 115 25.18 11.91 -21.14
CA LYS A 115 24.60 13.24 -21.47
C LYS A 115 23.21 13.13 -22.14
N ASP A 116 22.75 11.93 -22.42
CA ASP A 116 21.46 11.64 -23.05
C ASP A 116 20.47 11.16 -21.99
N LYS A 117 19.87 12.12 -21.26
CA LYS A 117 18.90 11.86 -20.17
C LYS A 117 17.60 11.21 -20.63
N SER A 118 17.36 11.10 -21.94
CA SER A 118 16.14 10.51 -22.51
C SER A 118 16.23 9.00 -22.75
N LYS A 119 17.38 8.36 -22.48
CA LYS A 119 17.51 6.90 -22.56
C LYS A 119 17.66 6.36 -21.15
N GLY A 120 16.59 5.76 -20.63
CA GLY A 120 16.53 5.09 -19.33
C GLY A 120 17.55 3.94 -19.20
N GLY A 121 18.82 4.28 -19.02
CA GLY A 121 19.97 3.38 -18.97
C GLY A 121 20.43 3.04 -17.55
N GLY A 122 19.57 3.23 -16.55
CA GLY A 122 19.85 2.79 -15.19
C GLY A 122 19.56 1.30 -15.03
N ILE A 123 20.37 0.59 -14.24
CA ILE A 123 20.06 -0.77 -13.82
C ILE A 123 18.97 -0.68 -12.75
N PRO A 124 17.77 -1.23 -12.99
CA PRO A 124 16.72 -1.27 -11.99
C PRO A 124 17.21 -2.03 -10.76
N THR A 125 17.11 -1.42 -9.59
CA THR A 125 17.51 -2.05 -8.34
C THR A 125 16.31 -2.46 -7.55
N HIS A 126 15.41 -1.53 -7.26
CA HIS A 126 14.24 -1.76 -6.42
C HIS A 126 13.00 -1.14 -7.07
N THR A 127 11.83 -1.64 -6.69
CA THR A 127 10.54 -1.05 -7.01
C THR A 127 9.89 -0.61 -5.71
N VAL A 128 9.42 0.63 -5.68
CA VAL A 128 8.62 1.17 -4.58
C VAL A 128 7.15 1.02 -4.95
N CYS A 129 6.42 0.30 -4.13
CA CYS A 129 4.96 0.20 -4.18
C CYS A 129 4.39 1.36 -3.37
N GLY A 130 3.94 2.41 -4.04
CA GLY A 130 3.44 3.62 -3.40
C GLY A 130 1.92 3.63 -3.24
N ARG A 131 1.43 4.32 -2.21
CA ARG A 131 0.04 4.79 -2.08
C ARG A 131 0.05 6.31 -2.03
N ASN A 132 -0.80 6.98 -2.79
CA ASN A 132 -0.84 8.44 -2.84
C ASN A 132 -1.28 9.04 -1.48
N LEU A 133 -0.91 10.31 -1.24
CA LEU A 133 -1.14 11.01 0.04
C LEU A 133 -2.41 11.89 0.06
N SER A 134 -3.01 12.22 -1.10
CA SER A 134 -4.09 13.23 -1.20
C SER A 134 -5.28 12.80 -2.06
N GLY A 135 -6.51 12.83 -1.52
CA GLY A 135 -7.77 12.63 -2.29
C GLY A 135 -8.02 11.21 -2.81
N ASP A 136 -8.99 11.02 -3.70
CA ASP A 136 -9.14 9.75 -4.44
C ASP A 136 -7.91 9.56 -5.37
N HIS A 137 -7.37 8.34 -5.42
CA HIS A 137 -6.06 8.03 -6.01
C HIS A 137 -6.15 7.02 -7.15
N PRO A 138 -5.30 7.08 -8.19
CA PRO A 138 -5.07 5.94 -9.07
C PRO A 138 -4.81 4.65 -8.26
N GLY A 139 -5.59 3.57 -8.40
CA GLY A 139 -5.51 2.38 -7.54
C GLY A 139 -6.46 2.33 -6.34
N ASP A 140 -7.14 3.45 -6.02
CA ASP A 140 -8.39 3.39 -5.26
C ASP A 140 -9.48 2.76 -6.11
N ALA A 141 -10.40 2.07 -5.43
CA ALA A 141 -11.60 1.46 -5.99
C ALA A 141 -12.33 2.40 -6.98
N GLY A 142 -12.00 2.29 -8.26
CA GLY A 142 -12.66 2.99 -9.36
C GLY A 142 -12.00 4.30 -9.79
N ALA A 143 -10.74 4.55 -9.45
CA ALA A 143 -10.05 5.78 -9.84
C ALA A 143 -9.01 5.59 -10.98
N GLY A 144 -8.59 4.36 -11.29
CA GLY A 144 -7.81 4.04 -12.50
C GLY A 144 -6.30 4.27 -12.35
N GLY A 145 -5.45 3.32 -12.76
CA GLY A 145 -4.01 3.53 -12.96
C GLY A 145 -3.07 2.90 -11.92
N GLY A 146 -3.62 2.09 -11.02
CA GLY A 146 -2.87 1.37 -9.97
C GLY A 146 -2.88 -0.15 -10.19
N GLN A 147 -2.61 -0.90 -9.12
CA GLN A 147 -2.91 -2.34 -9.12
C GLN A 147 -4.39 -2.53 -8.83
N LEU A 148 -5.06 -3.35 -9.64
CA LEU A 148 -6.48 -3.62 -9.48
C LEU A 148 -6.81 -4.12 -8.06
N VAL A 149 -7.89 -3.62 -7.48
CA VAL A 149 -8.49 -4.01 -6.21
C VAL A 149 -10.00 -4.18 -6.33
N LYS A 150 -10.61 -4.77 -5.31
CA LYS A 150 -12.08 -4.86 -5.22
C LYS A 150 -12.71 -3.46 -5.21
N GLY A 151 -13.71 -3.28 -6.06
CA GLY A 151 -14.45 -2.03 -6.23
C GLY A 151 -14.00 -1.21 -7.44
N ASP A 152 -12.88 -1.56 -8.08
CA ASP A 152 -12.43 -0.96 -9.33
C ASP A 152 -13.39 -1.17 -10.48
N CYS A 153 -13.24 -0.36 -11.53
CA CYS A 153 -13.89 -0.61 -12.81
C CYS A 153 -12.86 -1.06 -13.84
N VAL A 154 -13.24 -2.05 -14.64
CA VAL A 154 -12.45 -2.54 -15.75
C VAL A 154 -13.26 -2.51 -17.04
N SER A 155 -12.59 -2.34 -18.18
CA SER A 155 -13.18 -2.60 -19.49
C SER A 155 -13.39 -4.12 -19.71
N SER A 156 -14.09 -4.47 -20.78
CA SER A 156 -14.19 -5.87 -21.26
C SER A 156 -12.84 -6.51 -21.61
N SER A 157 -11.78 -5.71 -21.78
CA SER A 157 -10.40 -6.18 -21.97
C SER A 157 -9.59 -6.24 -20.68
N ALA A 158 -10.25 -6.24 -19.51
CA ALA A 158 -9.63 -6.25 -18.19
C ALA A 158 -8.67 -5.07 -17.93
N GLN A 159 -8.83 -3.96 -18.65
CA GLN A 159 -8.06 -2.74 -18.42
C GLN A 159 -8.76 -1.90 -17.35
N GLU A 160 -8.05 -1.52 -16.29
CA GLU A 160 -8.58 -0.62 -15.27
C GLU A 160 -8.97 0.73 -15.88
N VAL A 161 -10.14 1.23 -15.51
CA VAL A 161 -10.69 2.52 -15.90
C VAL A 161 -11.31 3.20 -14.68
N ALA A 162 -11.34 4.53 -14.68
CA ALA A 162 -12.04 5.26 -13.63
C ALA A 162 -13.56 5.00 -13.71
N CYS A 163 -14.17 4.50 -12.63
CA CYS A 163 -15.60 4.22 -12.50
C CYS A 163 -16.47 5.45 -12.76
N ALA A 164 -16.03 6.64 -12.31
CA ALA A 164 -16.80 7.88 -12.49
C ALA A 164 -16.99 8.27 -13.96
N SER A 165 -16.06 7.86 -14.83
CA SER A 165 -16.11 8.05 -16.29
C SER A 165 -16.32 6.75 -17.05
N ALA A 166 -16.59 5.65 -16.34
CA ALA A 166 -16.77 4.35 -16.96
C ALA A 166 -18.10 4.33 -17.71
N GLY A 167 -18.04 3.92 -18.98
CA GLY A 167 -19.24 3.70 -19.78
C GLY A 167 -20.03 2.49 -19.29
N ARG A 168 -21.20 2.25 -19.89
CA ARG A 168 -22.09 1.12 -19.56
C ARG A 168 -21.46 -0.26 -19.81
N ASP A 169 -20.40 -0.29 -20.61
CA ASP A 169 -19.69 -1.51 -21.01
C ASP A 169 -18.53 -1.86 -20.07
N ALA A 170 -18.34 -1.09 -18.99
CA ALA A 170 -17.40 -1.41 -17.94
C ALA A 170 -18.01 -2.38 -16.92
N PHE A 171 -17.13 -3.00 -16.14
CA PHE A 171 -17.50 -3.93 -15.10
C PHE A 171 -16.84 -3.51 -13.79
N LYS A 172 -17.61 -3.51 -12.71
CA LYS A 172 -17.12 -3.37 -11.35
C LYS A 172 -16.50 -4.67 -10.85
N VAL A 173 -15.29 -4.58 -10.32
CA VAL A 173 -14.55 -5.69 -9.70
C VAL A 173 -15.19 -6.03 -8.37
N LEU A 174 -15.70 -7.25 -8.26
CA LEU A 174 -16.29 -7.81 -7.03
C LEU A 174 -15.26 -8.54 -6.19
N ASP A 175 -14.29 -9.19 -6.84
CA ASP A 175 -13.16 -9.85 -6.20
C ASP A 175 -12.02 -10.15 -7.19
N LEU A 176 -10.84 -10.46 -6.64
CA LEU A 176 -9.63 -10.84 -7.39
C LEU A 176 -9.12 -12.17 -6.85
N VAL A 177 -9.19 -13.21 -7.66
CA VAL A 177 -9.01 -14.60 -7.21
C VAL A 177 -8.02 -15.36 -8.08
N LYS A 178 -7.62 -16.56 -7.62
CA LYS A 178 -6.71 -17.44 -8.36
C LYS A 178 -7.43 -18.30 -9.39
N GLU A 179 -8.64 -18.73 -9.07
CA GLU A 179 -9.41 -19.64 -9.91
C GLU A 179 -10.83 -19.11 -10.06
N LYS A 180 -11.43 -19.32 -11.24
CA LYS A 180 -12.75 -18.80 -11.59
C LYS A 180 -13.85 -19.30 -10.65
N GLU A 181 -13.68 -20.49 -10.09
CA GLU A 181 -14.57 -21.14 -9.14
C GLU A 181 -14.63 -20.41 -7.79
N GLN A 182 -13.64 -19.55 -7.50
CA GLN A 182 -13.57 -18.76 -6.28
C GLN A 182 -14.33 -17.44 -6.39
N CYS A 183 -14.87 -17.10 -7.57
CA CYS A 183 -15.62 -15.86 -7.73
C CYS A 183 -16.89 -15.84 -6.86
N PRO A 184 -17.19 -14.70 -6.21
CA PRO A 184 -18.36 -14.59 -5.35
C PRO A 184 -19.67 -14.66 -6.14
N ALA A 185 -20.76 -14.94 -5.43
CA ALA A 185 -22.10 -14.82 -5.99
C ALA A 185 -22.34 -13.38 -6.49
N GLY A 186 -22.93 -13.26 -7.69
CA GLY A 186 -23.14 -11.97 -8.35
C GLY A 186 -22.09 -11.64 -9.43
N THR A 187 -21.01 -12.42 -9.55
CA THR A 187 -20.13 -12.34 -10.72
C THR A 187 -20.88 -12.78 -11.97
N SER A 188 -20.94 -11.90 -12.97
CA SER A 188 -21.45 -12.22 -14.31
C SER A 188 -20.32 -12.36 -15.32
N GLU A 189 -19.17 -11.73 -15.07
CA GLU A 189 -18.03 -11.69 -15.98
C GLU A 189 -16.73 -12.07 -15.24
N PRO A 190 -16.39 -13.36 -15.21
CA PRO A 190 -15.11 -13.84 -14.71
C PRO A 190 -14.04 -13.76 -15.81
N MET A 191 -13.18 -12.74 -15.75
CA MET A 191 -12.15 -12.47 -16.75
C MET A 191 -10.86 -13.19 -16.36
N GLU A 192 -10.51 -14.25 -17.08
CA GLU A 192 -9.25 -14.97 -16.90
C GLU A 192 -8.10 -14.25 -17.59
N LEU A 193 -7.02 -14.01 -16.84
CA LEU A 193 -5.84 -13.30 -17.33
C LEU A 193 -4.79 -14.32 -17.76
N THR A 194 -4.46 -14.34 -19.04
CA THR A 194 -3.55 -15.32 -19.64
C THR A 194 -2.08 -15.16 -19.23
N LEU A 195 -1.71 -14.05 -18.59
CA LEU A 195 -0.32 -13.75 -18.22
C LEU A 195 -0.22 -13.16 -16.80
N SER A 196 0.17 -13.97 -15.83
CA SER A 196 0.21 -13.64 -14.39
C SER A 196 1.53 -13.03 -13.91
N ILE A 197 2.17 -12.21 -14.73
CA ILE A 197 3.45 -11.61 -14.33
C ILE A 197 3.18 -10.57 -13.24
N GLY A 198 3.66 -10.86 -12.03
CA GLY A 198 3.64 -10.01 -10.84
C GLY A 198 2.27 -9.58 -10.32
N ARG A 199 1.19 -10.32 -10.61
CA ARG A 199 -0.12 -10.11 -10.00
C ARG A 199 -0.47 -11.25 -9.04
N PRO A 200 -1.06 -10.96 -7.86
CA PRO A 200 -1.46 -12.00 -6.91
C PRO A 200 -2.76 -12.71 -7.30
N TYR A 201 -3.38 -12.36 -8.42
CA TYR A 201 -4.64 -12.92 -8.93
C TYR A 201 -4.53 -13.27 -10.42
N ASP A 202 -5.34 -14.23 -10.84
CA ASP A 202 -5.38 -14.74 -12.22
C ASP A 202 -6.77 -14.56 -12.85
N VAL A 203 -7.78 -14.28 -12.02
CA VAL A 203 -9.16 -14.01 -12.45
C VAL A 203 -9.68 -12.73 -11.80
N ILE A 204 -10.29 -11.87 -12.62
CA ILE A 204 -11.06 -10.72 -12.16
C ILE A 204 -12.53 -11.14 -12.14
N CYS A 205 -13.13 -11.16 -10.96
CA CYS A 205 -14.55 -11.46 -10.81
C CYS A 205 -15.33 -10.15 -10.91
N ALA A 206 -16.03 -9.91 -12.02
CA ALA A 206 -16.67 -8.62 -12.27
C ALA A 206 -18.17 -8.74 -12.61
N ALA A 207 -18.87 -7.62 -12.49
CA ALA A 207 -20.26 -7.44 -12.91
C ALA A 207 -20.46 -6.03 -13.49
N PRO A 208 -21.43 -5.79 -14.38
CA PRO A 208 -21.69 -4.45 -14.93
C PRO A 208 -21.79 -3.38 -13.84
N VAL A 209 -21.23 -2.18 -14.12
CA VAL A 209 -21.22 -1.03 -13.18
C VAL A 209 -22.62 -0.50 -12.91
#